data_AF-A0A3P1TFN0-F1
#
_entry.id   AF-A0A3P1TFN0-F1
#
_cell.length_a   1.000
_cell.length_b   1.000
_cell.length_c   1.000
_cell.angle_alpha   90.00
_cell.angle_beta   90.00
_cell.angle_gamma   90.00
#
_symmetry.space_group_name_H-M   'P 1'
#
loop_
_entity.id
_entity.type
_entity.pdbx_description
1 polymer ?
#
loop_
_entity_poly.entity_id
_entity_poly.type
_entity_poly.pdbx_seq_one_letter_code
_entity_poly.pdbx_strand_id
1 'polypeptide(L)'
;MTLSPAERAALLLTESPEHDWRLEELAGLVHLSVSQLGRVFTRRFDLSPMRFLMNLRAHRLARLLLETDLSITEAMERVGWHSRGHAARHFKATFRVSPSRYRAAGREKPDGSLC
;
A
#
# COMPACT_ATOMS: atom_id res chain seq x y z
N MET A 1 -7.66 18.20 18.61
CA MET A 1 -6.33 18.09 17.98
C MET A 1 -6.49 18.27 16.48
N THR A 2 -5.96 19.35 15.91
CA THR A 2 -6.02 19.60 14.46
C THR A 2 -4.94 18.77 13.76
N LEU A 3 -5.33 17.96 12.79
CA LEU A 3 -4.39 17.20 11.96
C LEU A 3 -3.60 18.16 11.06
N SER A 4 -2.30 17.94 10.92
CA SER A 4 -1.52 18.65 9.90
C SER A 4 -1.98 18.26 8.49
N PRO A 5 -1.73 19.09 7.45
CA PRO A 5 -2.06 18.73 6.07
C PRO A 5 -1.43 17.40 5.62
N ALA A 6 -0.22 17.09 6.09
CA ALA A 6 0.44 15.81 5.83
C ALA A 6 -0.31 14.63 6.48
N GLU A 7 -0.69 14.76 7.75
CA GLU A 7 -1.44 13.71 8.45
C GLU A 7 -2.83 13.51 7.85
N ARG A 8 -3.50 14.59 7.45
CA ARG A 8 -4.77 14.50 6.75
C ARG A 8 -4.64 13.81 5.40
N ALA A 9 -3.61 14.12 4.62
CA ALA A 9 -3.33 13.40 3.37
C ALA A 9 -3.06 11.91 3.62
N ALA A 10 -2.29 11.56 4.66
CA ALA A 10 -2.00 10.17 5.00
C ALA A 10 -3.26 9.39 5.43
N LEU A 11 -4.18 10.04 6.15
CA LEU A 11 -5.47 9.46 6.50
C LEU A 11 -6.31 9.17 5.26
N LEU A 12 -6.44 10.11 4.32
CA LEU A 12 -7.18 9.91 3.08
C LEU A 12 -6.64 8.72 2.27
N LEU A 13 -5.31 8.63 2.14
CA LEU A 13 -4.65 7.49 1.50
C LEU A 13 -4.89 6.17 2.25
N THR A 14 -5.04 6.23 3.57
CA THR A 14 -5.26 5.07 4.44
C THR A 14 -6.69 4.59 4.41
N GLU A 15 -7.67 5.48 4.35
CA GLU A 15 -9.09 5.15 4.30
C GLU A 15 -9.44 4.45 2.98
N SER A 16 -8.95 5.00 1.86
CA SER A 16 -9.31 4.52 0.51
C SER A 16 -8.09 4.25 -0.36
N PRO A 17 -7.22 3.29 -0.03
CA PRO A 17 -6.04 3.01 -0.85
C PRO A 17 -6.37 2.45 -2.22
N GLU A 18 -7.52 1.83 -2.41
CA GLU A 18 -7.98 1.31 -3.70
C GLU A 18 -8.30 2.41 -4.72
N HIS A 19 -8.57 3.63 -4.25
CA HIS A 19 -8.87 4.79 -5.09
C HIS A 19 -7.68 5.17 -5.98
N ASP A 20 -7.95 5.62 -7.20
CA ASP A 20 -6.93 6.07 -8.17
C ASP A 20 -6.44 7.50 -7.85
N TRP A 21 -5.82 7.64 -6.67
CA TRP A 21 -5.34 8.91 -6.16
C TRP A 21 -4.40 9.63 -7.13
N ARG A 22 -4.75 10.87 -7.46
CA ARG A 22 -3.87 11.82 -8.15
C ARG A 22 -3.28 12.80 -7.13
N LEU A 23 -2.05 13.26 -7.39
CA LEU A 23 -1.40 14.20 -6.48
C LEU A 23 -2.14 15.54 -6.42
N GLU A 24 -2.72 15.98 -7.52
CA GLU A 24 -3.51 17.20 -7.65
C GLU A 24 -4.79 17.13 -6.79
N GLU A 25 -5.48 15.98 -6.82
CA GLU A 25 -6.66 15.72 -5.99
C GLU A 25 -6.30 15.75 -4.51
N LEU A 26 -5.26 15.01 -4.12
CA LEU A 26 -4.82 14.95 -2.72
C LEU A 26 -4.38 16.32 -2.20
N ALA A 27 -3.67 17.09 -3.02
CA ALA A 27 -3.22 18.44 -2.69
C ALA A 27 -4.40 19.41 -2.54
N GLY A 28 -5.37 19.34 -3.46
CA GLY A 28 -6.60 20.13 -3.40
C GLY A 28 -7.41 19.84 -2.14
N LEU A 29 -7.55 18.56 -1.78
CA LEU A 29 -8.25 18.17 -0.55
C LEU A 29 -7.62 18.78 0.69
N VAL A 30 -6.29 18.88 0.78
CA VAL A 30 -5.59 19.47 1.94
C VAL A 30 -5.23 20.95 1.79
N HIS A 31 -5.80 21.63 0.78
CA HIS A 31 -5.60 23.06 0.50
C HIS A 31 -4.12 23.45 0.29
N LEU A 32 -3.36 22.60 -0.39
CA LEU A 32 -1.97 22.85 -0.75
C LEU A 32 -1.77 22.73 -2.26
N SER A 33 -0.70 23.34 -2.77
CA SER A 33 -0.16 22.94 -4.07
C SER A 33 0.51 21.57 -4.00
N VAL A 34 0.63 20.87 -5.13
CA VAL A 34 1.32 19.56 -5.22
C VAL A 34 2.74 19.62 -4.66
N SER A 35 3.48 20.69 -4.96
CA SER A 35 4.85 20.90 -4.45
C SER A 35 4.90 21.08 -2.93
N GLN A 36 3.95 21.83 -2.37
CA GLN A 36 3.83 22.00 -0.92
C GLN A 36 3.48 20.68 -0.25
N LEU A 37 2.49 19.96 -0.78
CA LEU A 37 2.10 18.63 -0.29
C LEU A 37 3.30 17.69 -0.27
N GLY A 38 4.02 17.56 -1.39
CA GLY A 38 5.20 16.70 -1.47
C GLY A 38 6.25 17.04 -0.41
N ARG A 39 6.52 18.33 -0.18
CA ARG A 39 7.49 18.79 0.81
C ARG A 39 7.05 18.49 2.25
N VAL A 40 5.82 18.86 2.62
CA VAL A 40 5.34 18.67 4.01
C VAL A 40 5.14 17.19 4.33
N PHE A 41 4.68 16.40 3.37
CA PHE A 41 4.48 14.97 3.55
C PHE A 41 5.82 14.24 3.71
N THR A 42 6.79 14.53 2.84
CA THR A 42 8.14 13.95 2.96
C THR A 42 8.80 14.34 4.27
N ARG A 43 8.67 15.59 4.73
CA ARG A 43 9.19 16.03 6.03
C ARG A 43 8.55 15.27 7.21
N ARG A 44 7.30 14.83 7.07
CA ARG A 44 6.53 14.20 8.15
C ARG A 44 6.66 12.67 8.21
N PHE A 45 6.83 12.03 7.05
CA PHE A 45 6.77 10.57 6.87
C PHE A 45 7.99 9.97 6.13
N ASP A 46 8.98 10.78 5.77
CA ASP A 46 10.18 10.39 5.00
C ASP A 46 9.88 9.71 3.64
N LEU A 47 8.66 9.90 3.14
CA LEU A 47 8.15 9.30 1.92
C LEU A 47 7.35 10.33 1.13
N SER A 48 7.34 10.20 -0.21
CA SER A 48 6.36 10.93 -1.00
C SER A 48 4.96 10.33 -0.81
N PRO A 49 3.87 11.09 -1.02
CA PRO A 49 2.50 10.59 -0.84
C PRO A 49 2.21 9.32 -1.68
N MET A 50 2.65 9.29 -2.94
CA MET A 50 2.45 8.12 -3.80
C MET A 50 3.26 6.91 -3.35
N ARG A 51 4.47 7.12 -2.83
CA ARG A 51 5.28 6.02 -2.29
C ARG A 51 4.69 5.46 -0.99
N PHE A 52 4.13 6.33 -0.15
CA PHE A 52 3.35 5.94 1.02
C PHE A 52 2.15 5.07 0.62
N LEU A 53 1.37 5.51 -0.38
CA LEU A 53 0.24 4.74 -0.91
C LEU A 53 0.68 3.36 -1.45
N MET A 54 1.76 3.30 -2.24
CA MET A 54 2.25 2.01 -2.76
C MET A 54 2.68 1.05 -1.63
N ASN A 55 3.31 1.57 -0.58
CA ASN A 55 3.65 0.76 0.60
C ASN A 55 2.38 0.26 1.30
N LEU A 56 1.39 1.12 1.51
CA LEU A 56 0.12 0.73 2.13
C LEU A 56 -0.59 -0.37 1.32
N ARG A 57 -0.66 -0.23 0.00
CA ARG A 57 -1.22 -1.25 -0.90
C ARG A 57 -0.47 -2.57 -0.81
N ALA A 58 0.87 -2.53 -0.74
CA ALA A 58 1.69 -3.73 -0.59
C ALA A 58 1.37 -4.47 0.72
N HIS A 59 1.27 -3.75 1.84
CA HIS A 59 0.95 -4.37 3.14
C HIS A 59 -0.47 -4.92 3.19
N ARG A 60 -1.45 -4.22 2.59
CA ARG A 60 -2.81 -4.76 2.46
C ARG A 60 -2.85 -5.99 1.56
N LEU A 61 -2.12 -6.01 0.45
CA LEU A 61 -2.02 -7.19 -0.41
C LEU A 61 -1.43 -8.36 0.36
N ALA A 62 -0.35 -8.13 1.12
CA ALA A 62 0.27 -9.16 1.96
C ALA A 62 -0.73 -9.78 2.94
N ARG A 63 -1.52 -8.95 3.64
CA ARG A 63 -2.61 -9.43 4.51
C ARG A 63 -3.64 -10.26 3.76
N LEU A 64 -4.17 -9.75 2.64
CA LEU A 64 -5.17 -10.49 1.85
C LEU A 64 -4.65 -11.85 1.37
N LEU A 65 -3.38 -11.95 0.99
CA LEU A 65 -2.77 -13.21 0.55
C LEU A 65 -2.70 -14.26 1.66
N LEU A 66 -2.55 -13.82 2.92
CA LEU A 66 -2.45 -14.70 4.09
C LEU A 66 -3.81 -15.03 4.70
N GLU A 67 -4.71 -14.05 4.74
CA GLU A 67 -5.98 -14.12 5.48
C GLU A 67 -7.14 -14.60 4.60
N THR A 68 -6.98 -14.65 3.28
CA THR A 68 -8.06 -15.00 2.34
C THR A 68 -7.65 -16.03 1.30
N ASP A 69 -8.64 -16.62 0.63
CA ASP A 69 -8.42 -17.54 -0.50
C ASP A 69 -8.43 -16.88 -1.88
N LEU A 70 -8.54 -15.55 -1.96
CA LEU A 70 -8.54 -14.79 -3.21
C LEU A 70 -7.36 -15.16 -4.11
N SER A 71 -7.59 -15.15 -5.42
CA SER A 71 -6.49 -15.16 -6.37
C SER A 71 -5.60 -13.93 -6.20
N ILE A 72 -4.35 -14.00 -6.63
CA ILE A 72 -3.41 -12.86 -6.56
C ILE A 72 -3.98 -11.66 -7.32
N THR A 73 -4.65 -11.90 -8.46
CA THR A 73 -5.27 -10.86 -9.27
C THR A 73 -6.42 -10.17 -8.52
N GLU A 74 -7.35 -10.92 -7.94
CA GLU A 74 -8.46 -10.35 -7.16
C GLU A 74 -7.94 -9.57 -5.94
N ALA A 75 -6.94 -10.10 -5.24
CA ALA A 75 -6.34 -9.43 -4.10
C ALA A 75 -5.64 -8.13 -4.51
N MET A 76 -5.01 -8.08 -5.70
CA MET A 76 -4.43 -6.86 -6.25
C MET A 76 -5.49 -5.80 -6.58
N GLU A 77 -6.60 -6.21 -7.21
CA GLU A 77 -7.69 -5.30 -7.55
C GLU A 77 -8.30 -4.66 -6.30
N ARG A 78 -8.47 -5.44 -5.22
CA ARG A 78 -8.96 -4.92 -3.92
C ARG A 78 -8.06 -3.89 -3.25
N VAL A 79 -6.78 -3.83 -3.61
CA VAL A 79 -5.87 -2.79 -3.12
C VAL A 79 -5.63 -1.68 -4.14
N GLY A 80 -6.34 -1.67 -5.27
CA GLY A 80 -6.22 -0.64 -6.31
C GLY A 80 -5.05 -0.83 -7.28
N TRP A 81 -4.52 -2.05 -7.42
CA TRP A 81 -3.48 -2.33 -8.42
C TRP A 81 -4.06 -3.01 -9.67
N HIS A 82 -4.05 -2.26 -10.77
CA HIS A 82 -4.54 -2.74 -12.07
C HIS A 82 -3.44 -3.40 -12.93
N SER A 83 -2.15 -3.26 -12.56
CA SER A 83 -1.03 -3.82 -13.33
C SER A 83 -0.23 -4.84 -12.51
N ARG A 84 -0.21 -6.09 -13.00
CA ARG A 84 0.56 -7.21 -12.43
C ARG A 84 2.05 -6.91 -12.30
N GLY A 85 2.67 -6.35 -13.35
CA GLY A 85 4.09 -6.02 -13.33
C GLY A 85 4.42 -4.92 -12.32
N HIS A 86 3.55 -3.91 -12.21
CA HIS A 86 3.74 -2.82 -11.26
C HIS A 86 3.59 -3.30 -9.81
N ALA A 87 2.51 -4.03 -9.51
CA ALA A 87 2.27 -4.61 -8.19
C ALA A 87 3.40 -5.55 -7.78
N ALA A 88 3.82 -6.47 -8.64
CA ALA A 88 4.87 -7.43 -8.34
C ALA A 88 6.21 -6.75 -8.06
N ARG A 89 6.57 -5.69 -8.81
CA ARG A 89 7.80 -4.92 -8.59
C ARG A 89 7.77 -4.20 -7.24
N HIS A 90 6.68 -3.50 -6.93
CA HIS A 90 6.55 -2.79 -5.66
C HIS A 90 6.49 -3.77 -4.47
N PHE A 91 5.70 -4.84 -4.58
CA PHE A 91 5.62 -5.85 -3.55
C PHE A 91 6.97 -6.51 -3.27
N LYS A 92 7.72 -6.88 -4.31
CA LYS A 92 9.08 -7.43 -4.16
C LYS A 92 10.05 -6.40 -3.58
N ALA A 93 9.91 -5.11 -3.89
CA ALA A 93 10.73 -4.09 -3.26
C ALA A 93 10.45 -3.96 -1.76
N THR A 94 9.19 -4.10 -1.35
CA THR A 94 8.75 -4.01 0.05
C THR A 94 9.06 -5.29 0.85
N PHE A 95 8.71 -6.47 0.33
CA PHE A 95 8.78 -7.75 1.05
C PHE A 95 9.92 -8.68 0.60
N ARG A 96 10.75 -8.26 -0.37
CA ARG A 96 11.87 -9.02 -0.95
C ARG A 96 11.50 -10.33 -1.68
N VAL A 97 10.23 -10.74 -1.65
CA VAL A 97 9.69 -11.92 -2.34
C VAL A 97 8.50 -11.55 -3.23
N SER A 98 8.12 -12.42 -4.17
CA SER A 98 6.92 -12.21 -4.98
C SER A 98 5.63 -12.47 -4.17
N PRO A 99 4.48 -11.91 -4.56
CA PRO A 99 3.18 -12.21 -3.94
C PRO A 99 2.87 -13.70 -3.84
N SER A 100 3.16 -14.47 -4.90
CA SER A 100 2.96 -15.92 -4.94
C SER A 100 3.82 -16.66 -3.91
N ARG A 101 5.11 -16.32 -3.82
CA ARG A 101 6.03 -16.93 -2.86
C ARG A 101 5.70 -16.53 -1.43
N TYR A 102 5.26 -15.28 -1.22
CA TYR A 102 4.82 -14.79 0.07
C TYR A 102 3.61 -15.59 0.59
N ARG A 103 2.61 -15.84 -0.27
CA ARG A 103 1.44 -16.66 0.06
C ARG A 103 1.82 -18.11 0.41
N ALA A 104 2.69 -18.72 -0.38
CA ALA A 104 3.15 -20.09 -0.12
C ALA A 104 3.84 -20.18 1.25
N ALA A 105 4.79 -19.29 1.53
CA ALA A 105 5.54 -19.28 2.78
C ALA A 105 4.66 -19.03 4.02
N GLY A 106 3.63 -18.20 3.93
CA GLY A 106 2.74 -17.95 5.07
C GLY A 106 1.67 -19.01 5.28
N ARG A 107 1.40 -19.86 4.28
CA ARG A 107 0.53 -21.04 4.40
C ARG A 107 1.27 -22.30 4.81
N GLU A 108 2.59 -22.30 4.65
CA GLU A 108 3.49 -23.29 5.23
C GLU A 108 3.54 -23.08 6.75
N LYS A 109 2.44 -23.43 7.44
CA LYS A 109 2.50 -23.70 8.88
C LYS A 109 3.53 -24.81 9.09
N PRO A 110 4.30 -24.81 10.19
CA PRO A 110 5.10 -25.96 10.55
C PRO A 110 4.12 -27.12 10.69
N ASP A 111 4.27 -28.11 9.81
CA ASP A 111 3.62 -29.40 9.97
C ASP A 111 3.95 -29.87 11.38
N GLY A 112 2.90 -30.13 12.17
CA GLY A 112 2.97 -30.71 13.50
C GLY A 112 3.46 -32.15 13.45
N SER A 113 4.62 -32.39 12.84
CA SER A 113 5.36 -33.64 12.91
C SER A 113 6.47 -33.47 13.96
N LEU A 114 6.07 -33.37 15.22
CA LEU A 114 6.86 -33.90 16.32
C LEU A 114 6.36 -35.33 16.54
N CYS A 115 7.11 -36.28 15.98
CA CYS A 115 7.20 -37.62 16.55
C CYS A 115 7.95 -37.55 17.88
#